data_AF-A0A258HA41-F1
#
_entry.id   AF-A0A258HA41-F1
#
_cell.length_a   1.000
_cell.length_b   1.000
_cell.length_c   1.000
_cell.angle_alpha   90.00
_cell.angle_beta   90.00
_cell.angle_gamma   90.00
#
_symmetry.space_group_name_H-M   'P 1'
#
loop_
_entity.id
_entity.type
_entity.pdbx_description
1 polymer ?
#
loop_
_entity_poly.entity_id
_entity_poly.type
_entity_poly.pdbx_seq_one_letter_code
_entity_poly.pdbx_strand_id
1 'polypeptide(L)'
;MNHERTQTRTEHSRSLEDAEKYKAIETLTELGLFVPLRYIEAWHGRAGDGTDWVIDPRLRNGYGQNDNDNVNQRSTIYAGMKDIAQRFADIRTRQKGRDRFQSEIHRIISEDTDAVVIDSTFSLHQLDEDGRQKYNNALRTLSIGLSEGAPPSFAAGQRGVVEAYYTDRRTHRSHSTDDIIARTGQDPAEIQRLNGAERARHTLLHSPTDAANHMLASRAAADITPGVQAGYVEYIESWFKNAHVVGLSQKVHSATLGQSITMATFFDLLNVQTEGAVNRRRDRRARTLGSAGLLMGNATKESYDTRAHPIMKMLANTYVAPRSLIEKADAVRGFKGRFEQPSGVWEGFTLGQHTETVLRNFDETYADALPVNLLLPMRLTMLVHDIGKPIAAAEGKKSQQAAYNERDAKRFMAELGVDTSLQAVVLGIMGKGCDLALEMDAYKHSEAGPALQQFAKETLIKAYGSDRVDAGSIQGFVAMCRMFRVCDGGAYTDMAVTRTPSGAYYRNAPSFNKGFYPSAGLGGRHIAPRL
;
A
#
# COMPACT_ATOMS: atom_id res chain seq x y z
N MET A 1 -21.39 -20.40 6.67
CA MET A 1 -20.85 -19.70 5.49
C MET A 1 -19.41 -20.15 5.30
N ASN A 2 -18.98 -20.45 4.07
CA ASN A 2 -17.62 -20.92 3.79
C ASN A 2 -16.60 -19.80 4.05
N HIS A 3 -15.90 -19.85 5.19
CA HIS A 3 -14.94 -18.83 5.64
C HIS A 3 -13.77 -18.63 4.67
N GLU A 4 -13.38 -19.63 3.88
CA GLU A 4 -12.33 -19.52 2.86
C GLU A 4 -12.66 -18.50 1.75
N ARG A 5 -13.94 -18.27 1.45
CA ARG A 5 -14.37 -17.37 0.36
C ARG A 5 -14.42 -15.90 0.76
N THR A 6 -14.17 -15.61 2.03
CA THR A 6 -14.13 -14.27 2.63
C THR A 6 -12.75 -13.92 3.16
N GLN A 7 -11.75 -14.80 3.00
CA GLN A 7 -10.41 -14.56 3.48
C GLN A 7 -9.75 -13.41 2.71
N THR A 8 -9.04 -12.53 3.41
CA THR A 8 -8.29 -11.44 2.77
C THR A 8 -7.01 -11.97 2.12
N ARG A 9 -6.41 -11.18 1.21
CA ARG A 9 -5.05 -11.45 0.68
C ARG A 9 -4.04 -11.66 1.83
N THR A 10 -4.19 -10.92 2.91
CA THR A 10 -3.36 -11.06 4.12
C THR A 10 -3.57 -12.35 4.91
N GLU A 11 -4.66 -13.07 4.70
CA GLU A 11 -4.97 -14.34 5.35
C GLU A 11 -4.47 -15.57 4.56
N HIS A 12 -3.87 -15.37 3.37
CA HIS A 12 -3.55 -16.48 2.45
C HIS A 12 -2.14 -16.39 1.81
N SER A 13 -1.15 -15.76 2.45
CA SER A 13 0.10 -15.30 1.80
C SER A 13 1.08 -16.39 1.35
N ARG A 14 1.65 -16.18 0.13
CA ARG A 14 2.99 -16.55 -0.41
C ARG A 14 2.94 -16.60 -1.95
N SER A 15 3.46 -15.58 -2.63
CA SER A 15 3.69 -15.61 -4.10
C SER A 15 5.03 -16.27 -4.43
N LEU A 16 5.19 -16.81 -5.65
CA LEU A 16 6.48 -17.33 -6.11
C LEU A 16 7.52 -16.22 -6.37
N GLU A 17 7.09 -15.01 -6.74
CA GLU A 17 7.98 -13.86 -7.00
C GLU A 17 8.52 -13.28 -5.68
N ASP A 18 7.72 -13.25 -4.61
CA ASP A 18 8.10 -12.79 -3.28
C ASP A 18 8.66 -13.91 -2.39
N ALA A 19 8.79 -15.13 -2.92
CA ALA A 19 9.21 -16.29 -2.11
C ALA A 19 10.57 -16.06 -1.45
N GLU A 20 11.52 -15.43 -2.15
CA GLU A 20 12.82 -15.08 -1.56
C GLU A 20 12.71 -14.00 -0.49
N LYS A 21 11.84 -12.99 -0.70
CA LYS A 21 11.56 -11.94 0.26
C LYS A 21 10.97 -12.53 1.56
N TYR A 22 9.95 -13.38 1.46
CA TYR A 22 9.36 -14.01 2.63
C TYR A 22 10.31 -14.96 3.33
N LYS A 23 11.14 -15.70 2.57
CA LYS A 23 12.21 -16.51 3.12
C LYS A 23 13.24 -15.65 3.86
N ALA A 24 13.55 -14.45 3.38
CA ALA A 24 14.42 -13.51 4.08
C ALA A 24 13.78 -12.99 5.38
N ILE A 25 12.49 -12.66 5.38
CA ILE A 25 11.75 -12.28 6.61
C ILE A 25 11.75 -13.42 7.63
N GLU A 26 11.50 -14.66 7.18
CA GLU A 26 11.54 -15.86 8.02
C GLU A 26 12.95 -16.10 8.59
N THR A 27 13.98 -15.97 7.75
CA THR A 27 15.39 -16.06 8.19
C THR A 27 15.69 -15.01 9.27
N LEU A 28 15.29 -13.75 9.08
CA LEU A 28 15.50 -12.70 10.08
C LEU A 28 14.66 -12.88 11.35
N THR A 29 13.55 -13.61 11.24
CA THR A 29 12.73 -14.04 12.38
C THR A 29 13.44 -15.14 13.18
N GLU A 30 13.97 -16.17 12.51
CA GLU A 30 14.73 -17.25 13.13
C GLU A 30 15.99 -16.72 13.85
N LEU A 31 16.63 -15.70 13.28
CA LEU A 31 17.78 -15.03 13.88
C LEU A 31 17.42 -14.08 15.04
N GLY A 32 16.13 -13.77 15.23
CA GLY A 32 15.64 -12.92 16.33
C GLY A 32 15.69 -11.41 16.08
N LEU A 33 16.01 -10.95 14.87
CA LEU A 33 15.88 -9.52 14.53
C LEU A 33 14.40 -9.14 14.41
N PHE A 34 13.62 -9.98 13.73
CA PHE A 34 12.19 -9.79 13.53
C PHE A 34 11.40 -10.67 14.49
N VAL A 35 10.33 -10.09 15.04
CA VAL A 35 9.35 -10.83 15.83
C VAL A 35 8.01 -10.71 15.13
N PRO A 36 7.42 -11.83 14.66
CA PRO A 36 6.08 -11.82 14.09
C PRO A 36 5.09 -11.21 15.06
N LEU A 37 4.31 -10.23 14.60
CA LEU A 37 3.38 -9.49 15.43
C LEU A 37 2.34 -10.41 16.09
N ARG A 38 1.98 -11.51 15.43
CA ARG A 38 1.11 -12.56 16.00
C ARG A 38 1.66 -13.22 17.27
N TYR A 39 2.97 -13.20 17.48
CA TYR A 39 3.62 -13.71 18.69
C TYR A 39 3.82 -12.63 19.76
N ILE A 40 3.51 -11.37 19.43
CA ILE A 40 3.55 -10.28 20.39
C ILE A 40 2.16 -10.15 20.98
N GLU A 41 2.03 -10.49 22.26
CA GLU A 41 0.84 -10.15 23.02
C GLU A 41 0.82 -8.66 23.34
N ALA A 42 0.45 -7.84 22.36
CA ALA A 42 0.36 -6.40 22.56
C ALA A 42 -1.03 -6.00 23.10
N TRP A 43 -1.04 -5.28 24.21
CA TRP A 43 -2.23 -4.77 24.87
C TRP A 43 -2.18 -3.25 24.97
N HIS A 44 -3.24 -2.61 24.49
CA HIS A 44 -3.40 -1.18 24.59
C HIS A 44 -4.13 -0.84 25.89
N GLY A 45 -3.40 -0.26 26.85
CA GLY A 45 -3.99 0.24 28.09
C GLY A 45 -4.21 1.73 28.06
N ARG A 46 -5.46 2.19 28.24
CA ARG A 46 -5.85 3.60 28.12
C ARG A 46 -6.68 4.08 29.31
N ALA A 47 -6.46 5.34 29.69
CA ALA A 47 -7.40 6.14 30.49
C ALA A 47 -8.12 7.15 29.58
N GLY A 48 -9.44 7.06 29.41
CA GLY A 48 -10.16 7.88 28.41
C GLY A 48 -11.68 7.97 28.58
N ASP A 49 -12.30 8.75 27.68
CA ASP A 49 -13.72 9.14 27.63
C ASP A 49 -14.50 8.51 26.45
N GLY A 50 -13.92 7.51 25.78
CA GLY A 50 -14.58 6.77 24.69
C GLY A 50 -14.34 7.27 23.26
N THR A 51 -13.38 8.18 23.01
CA THR A 51 -13.00 8.55 21.63
C THR A 51 -12.41 7.36 20.86
N ASP A 52 -12.77 7.22 19.57
CA ASP A 52 -12.38 6.12 18.68
C ASP A 52 -10.87 5.83 18.74
N TRP A 53 -10.57 4.53 18.81
CA TRP A 53 -9.22 4.01 19.01
C TRP A 53 -8.30 4.31 17.81
N VAL A 54 -7.12 4.85 18.11
CA VAL A 54 -6.01 4.99 17.17
C VAL A 54 -4.74 4.60 17.92
N ILE A 55 -3.93 3.72 17.32
CA ILE A 55 -2.59 3.45 17.82
C ILE A 55 -1.74 4.72 17.58
N ASP A 56 -1.10 5.26 18.61
CA ASP A 56 -0.27 6.45 18.53
C ASP A 56 1.18 6.02 18.23
N PRO A 57 1.67 6.26 17.01
CA PRO A 57 3.03 5.89 16.63
C PRO A 57 4.09 6.79 17.29
N ARG A 58 3.67 7.81 18.05
CA ARG A 58 4.55 8.79 18.70
C ARG A 58 4.95 8.37 20.12
N LEU A 59 4.68 7.13 20.53
CA LEU A 59 5.12 6.57 21.81
C LEU A 59 6.64 6.33 21.78
N ARG A 60 7.40 7.30 22.27
CA ARG A 60 8.87 7.32 22.26
C ARG A 60 9.46 6.95 23.60
N ASN A 61 10.69 6.45 23.58
CA ASN A 61 11.63 6.66 24.68
C ASN A 61 12.41 7.96 24.39
N GLY A 62 12.63 8.79 25.40
CA GLY A 62 13.47 9.98 25.25
C GLY A 62 14.90 9.60 24.88
N TYR A 63 15.63 10.50 24.21
CA TYR A 63 17.07 10.39 24.05
C TYR A 63 17.75 10.75 25.38
N GLY A 64 18.65 9.90 25.84
CA GLY A 64 19.42 10.08 27.06
C GLY A 64 19.27 8.88 27.98
N GLN A 65 20.35 8.45 28.64
CA GLN A 65 20.39 7.24 29.47
C GLN A 65 19.40 7.24 30.66
N ASN A 66 18.67 8.34 30.92
CA ASN A 66 17.80 8.49 32.09
C ASN A 66 16.32 8.84 31.83
N ASP A 67 15.88 9.23 30.64
CA ASP A 67 14.54 9.85 30.51
C ASP A 67 13.53 8.99 29.72
N ASN A 68 12.95 8.01 30.43
CA ASN A 68 11.75 7.26 30.00
C ASN A 68 10.45 8.07 30.22
N ASP A 69 10.53 9.41 30.31
CA ASP A 69 9.43 10.30 30.70
C ASP A 69 8.22 10.25 29.74
N ASN A 70 8.45 9.94 28.47
CA ASN A 70 7.40 9.97 27.44
C ASN A 70 6.31 8.89 27.61
N VAL A 71 6.65 7.67 28.05
CA VAL A 71 5.66 6.63 28.39
C VAL A 71 4.78 7.09 29.56
N ASN A 72 5.33 7.95 30.42
CA ASN A 72 4.68 8.48 31.61
C ASN A 72 3.98 9.84 31.40
N GLN A 73 3.98 10.38 30.18
CA GLN A 73 3.22 11.59 29.84
C GLN A 73 1.96 11.26 29.02
N ARG A 74 1.87 10.05 28.48
CA ARG A 74 0.75 9.60 27.66
C ARG A 74 -0.38 9.02 28.52
N SER A 75 -1.59 9.11 28.01
CA SER A 75 -2.77 8.44 28.57
C SER A 75 -2.88 6.97 28.18
N THR A 76 -1.91 6.47 27.41
CA THR A 76 -1.96 5.16 26.77
C THR A 76 -0.59 4.48 26.79
N ILE A 77 -0.60 3.14 26.79
CA ILE A 77 0.59 2.30 26.63
C ILE A 77 0.29 1.07 25.77
N TYR A 78 1.31 0.57 25.07
CA TYR A 78 1.29 -0.71 24.34
C TYR A 78 2.20 -1.72 25.05
N ALA A 79 1.64 -2.48 25.98
CA ALA A 79 2.41 -3.42 26.78
C ALA A 79 2.39 -4.82 26.18
N GLY A 80 3.49 -5.55 26.32
CA GLY A 80 3.59 -6.97 25.96
C GLY A 80 2.78 -7.93 26.88
N MET A 81 2.07 -7.40 27.88
CA MET A 81 1.27 -8.18 28.82
C MET A 81 0.00 -7.43 29.24
N LYS A 82 -1.12 -8.17 29.39
CA LYS A 82 -2.44 -7.60 29.70
C LYS A 82 -2.50 -6.92 31.07
N ASP A 83 -1.92 -7.57 32.08
CA ASP A 83 -1.89 -7.08 33.46
C ASP A 83 -1.08 -5.78 33.58
N ILE A 84 0.03 -5.66 32.85
CA ILE A 84 0.83 -4.44 32.75
C ILE A 84 -0.02 -3.31 32.15
N ALA A 85 -0.72 -3.57 31.05
CA ALA A 85 -1.60 -2.60 30.41
C ALA A 85 -2.75 -2.17 31.35
N GLN A 86 -3.40 -3.12 32.04
CA GLN A 86 -4.46 -2.86 33.02
C GLN A 86 -3.97 -1.98 34.15
N ARG A 87 -2.89 -2.38 34.82
CA ARG A 87 -2.32 -1.61 35.93
C ARG A 87 -1.94 -0.19 35.51
N PHE A 88 -1.36 -0.04 34.31
CA PHE A 88 -1.04 1.28 33.78
C PHE A 88 -2.29 2.13 33.59
N ALA A 89 -3.33 1.59 32.95
CA ALA A 89 -4.58 2.29 32.71
C ALA A 89 -5.26 2.70 34.03
N ASP A 90 -5.32 1.81 35.02
CA ASP A 90 -5.92 2.07 36.32
C ASP A 90 -5.21 3.20 37.07
N ILE A 91 -3.87 3.15 37.13
CA ILE A 91 -3.07 4.17 37.78
C ILE A 91 -3.25 5.51 37.07
N ARG A 92 -3.28 5.53 35.73
CA ARG A 92 -3.49 6.75 34.95
C ARG A 92 -4.87 7.36 35.15
N THR A 93 -5.91 6.54 35.19
CA THR A 93 -7.28 6.98 35.49
C THR A 93 -7.34 7.64 36.87
N ARG A 94 -6.70 7.05 37.89
CA ARG A 94 -6.61 7.63 39.24
C ARG A 94 -5.85 8.96 39.25
N GLN A 95 -4.70 9.04 38.59
CA GLN A 95 -3.88 10.26 38.51
C GLN A 95 -4.59 11.42 37.79
N LYS A 96 -5.44 11.13 36.80
CA LYS A 96 -6.19 12.15 36.05
C LYS A 96 -7.42 12.71 36.78
N GLY A 97 -7.82 12.10 37.90
CA GLY A 97 -8.82 12.61 38.85
C GLY A 97 -10.14 13.10 38.24
N ARG A 98 -11.12 12.20 38.01
CA ARG A 98 -12.58 12.46 37.91
C ARG A 98 -13.36 11.20 37.51
N ASP A 99 -14.63 11.10 37.94
CA ASP A 99 -15.63 10.05 37.61
C ASP A 99 -15.92 9.84 36.10
N ARG A 100 -15.26 10.58 35.21
CA ARG A 100 -15.50 10.60 33.76
C ARG A 100 -14.52 9.74 32.95
N PHE A 101 -13.40 9.32 33.54
CA PHE A 101 -12.41 8.51 32.84
C PHE A 101 -12.57 7.05 33.25
N GLN A 102 -12.57 6.16 32.25
CA GLN A 102 -12.57 4.72 32.48
C GLN A 102 -11.25 4.11 32.01
N SER A 103 -10.79 3.10 32.75
CA SER A 103 -9.70 2.23 32.33
C SER A 103 -10.22 1.28 31.26
N GLU A 104 -9.61 1.31 30.09
CA GLU A 104 -9.96 0.42 29.00
C GLU A 104 -8.75 -0.36 28.52
N ILE A 105 -8.90 -1.68 28.36
CA ILE A 105 -7.88 -2.59 27.85
C ILE A 105 -8.37 -3.26 26.58
N HIS A 106 -7.58 -3.10 25.51
CA HIS A 106 -7.89 -3.68 24.21
C HIS A 106 -6.72 -4.56 23.75
N ARG A 107 -7.03 -5.76 23.25
CA ARG A 107 -6.03 -6.59 22.58
C ARG A 107 -5.71 -5.99 21.21
N ILE A 108 -4.43 -5.83 20.91
CA ILE A 108 -3.94 -5.41 19.61
C ILE A 108 -3.68 -6.67 18.78
N ILE A 109 -4.18 -6.66 17.55
CA ILE A 109 -3.98 -7.70 16.56
C ILE A 109 -3.53 -7.06 15.26
N SER A 110 -2.80 -7.81 14.44
CA SER A 110 -2.51 -7.35 13.08
C SER A 110 -3.65 -7.71 12.14
N GLU A 111 -3.99 -6.81 11.22
CA GLU A 111 -4.74 -7.21 10.02
C GLU A 111 -3.85 -7.95 9.02
N ASP A 112 -2.52 -7.87 9.18
CA ASP A 112 -1.52 -8.54 8.37
C ASP A 112 -0.83 -9.67 9.15
N THR A 113 -1.07 -10.92 8.76
CA THR A 113 -0.52 -12.09 9.45
C THR A 113 1.00 -12.25 9.29
N ASP A 114 1.60 -11.54 8.33
CA ASP A 114 3.03 -11.50 8.05
C ASP A 114 3.72 -10.29 8.68
N ALA A 115 2.96 -9.39 9.31
CA ALA A 115 3.54 -8.24 9.97
C ALA A 115 4.54 -8.65 11.05
N VAL A 116 5.71 -8.02 11.03
CA VAL A 116 6.76 -8.19 12.02
C VAL A 116 7.05 -6.87 12.73
N VAL A 117 7.64 -6.94 13.92
CA VAL A 117 8.32 -5.80 14.53
C VAL A 117 9.81 -6.09 14.59
N ILE A 118 10.61 -5.03 14.62
CA ILE A 118 12.03 -5.17 14.93
C ILE A 118 12.20 -5.33 16.44
N ASP A 119 13.01 -6.27 16.90
CA ASP A 119 13.43 -6.34 18.30
C ASP A 119 14.62 -5.40 18.52
N SER A 120 14.41 -4.33 19.30
CA SER A 120 15.46 -3.36 19.61
C SER A 120 16.59 -3.94 20.46
N THR A 121 16.40 -5.13 21.04
CA THR A 121 17.39 -5.83 21.87
C THR A 121 18.23 -6.83 21.09
N PHE A 122 17.92 -7.06 19.81
CA PHE A 122 18.72 -7.89 18.92
C PHE A 122 20.16 -7.39 18.82
N SER A 123 21.12 -8.32 18.85
CA SER A 123 22.54 -8.03 18.73
C SER A 123 23.22 -8.95 17.73
N LEU A 124 23.77 -8.38 16.67
CA LEU A 124 24.51 -9.10 15.64
C LEU A 124 25.73 -9.87 16.21
N HIS A 125 26.28 -9.41 17.33
CA HIS A 125 27.42 -10.05 17.99
C HIS A 125 27.07 -11.39 18.65
N GLN A 126 25.78 -11.67 18.85
CA GLN A 126 25.31 -12.95 19.39
C GLN A 126 25.18 -14.04 18.32
N LEU A 127 25.29 -13.68 17.03
CA LEU A 127 25.24 -14.63 15.92
C LEU A 127 26.63 -15.23 15.64
N ASP A 128 26.65 -16.52 15.29
CA ASP A 128 27.84 -17.18 14.76
C ASP A 128 28.12 -16.74 13.31
N GLU A 129 29.13 -17.33 12.65
CA GLU A 129 29.50 -16.94 11.28
C GLU A 129 28.38 -17.26 10.27
N ASP A 130 27.76 -18.45 10.37
CA ASP A 130 26.65 -18.85 9.50
C ASP A 130 25.42 -17.93 9.70
N GLY A 131 25.08 -17.62 10.96
CA GLY A 131 24.04 -16.68 11.32
C GLY A 131 24.30 -15.28 10.77
N ARG A 132 25.54 -14.78 10.83
CA ARG A 132 25.92 -13.50 10.22
C ARG A 132 25.83 -13.52 8.70
N GLN A 133 26.19 -14.63 8.05
CA GLN A 133 26.03 -14.77 6.60
C GLN A 133 24.55 -14.78 6.20
N LYS A 134 23.72 -15.55 6.90
CA LYS A 134 22.26 -15.59 6.71
C LYS A 134 21.61 -14.22 6.92
N TYR A 135 22.00 -13.53 7.99
CA TYR A 135 21.58 -12.16 8.30
C TYR A 135 21.86 -11.21 7.13
N ASN A 136 23.11 -11.17 6.66
CA ASN A 136 23.53 -10.30 5.58
C ASN A 136 22.82 -10.62 4.26
N ASN A 137 22.66 -11.91 3.94
CA ASN A 137 21.94 -12.34 2.74
C ASN A 137 20.47 -11.94 2.81
N ALA A 138 19.80 -12.17 3.93
CA ALA A 138 18.40 -11.81 4.11
C ALA A 138 18.17 -10.30 4.00
N LEU A 139 19.02 -9.47 4.64
CA LEU A 139 18.91 -8.01 4.51
C LEU A 139 19.16 -7.52 3.08
N ARG A 140 20.08 -8.16 2.33
CA ARG A 140 20.29 -7.86 0.91
C ARG A 140 19.06 -8.23 0.07
N THR A 141 18.44 -9.37 0.32
CA THR A 141 17.19 -9.78 -0.33
C THR A 141 16.05 -8.81 -0.06
N LEU A 142 15.99 -8.21 1.13
CA LEU A 142 14.97 -7.20 1.48
C LEU A 142 15.31 -5.78 1.00
N SER A 143 16.53 -5.55 0.48
CA SER A 143 16.92 -4.25 -0.03
C SER A 143 16.14 -3.87 -1.28
N ILE A 144 15.77 -2.60 -1.40
CA ILE A 144 15.02 -2.05 -2.54
C ILE A 144 15.92 -1.08 -3.34
N GLY A 145 15.53 -0.80 -4.58
CA GLY A 145 16.26 0.20 -5.38
C GLY A 145 16.20 1.59 -4.75
N LEU A 146 17.22 2.44 -4.94
CA LEU A 146 17.23 3.79 -4.33
C LEU A 146 16.00 4.60 -4.76
N SER A 147 15.70 4.61 -6.06
CA SER A 147 14.54 5.32 -6.60
C SER A 147 13.21 4.64 -6.24
N GLU A 148 13.21 3.35 -5.91
CA GLU A 148 12.00 2.66 -5.45
C GLU A 148 11.68 3.02 -4.00
N GLY A 149 12.72 3.11 -3.16
CA GLY A 149 12.60 3.52 -1.76
C GLY A 149 12.42 5.02 -1.57
N ALA A 150 13.04 5.85 -2.41
CA ALA A 150 12.92 7.30 -2.37
C ALA A 150 12.85 7.85 -3.82
N PRO A 151 11.69 7.70 -4.49
CA PRO A 151 11.50 8.17 -5.85
C PRO A 151 11.70 9.69 -5.96
N PRO A 152 12.50 10.16 -6.94
CA PRO A 152 12.63 11.58 -7.22
C PRO A 152 11.30 12.19 -7.71
N SER A 153 11.20 13.51 -7.66
CA SER A 153 10.01 14.21 -8.12
C SER A 153 9.84 14.23 -9.65
N PHE A 154 8.69 14.72 -10.11
CA PHE A 154 8.32 14.73 -11.53
C PHE A 154 8.90 15.92 -12.32
N ALA A 155 9.48 16.94 -11.67
CA ALA A 155 9.70 18.24 -12.30
C ALA A 155 10.40 18.12 -13.66
N ALA A 156 9.92 18.87 -14.66
CA ALA A 156 10.31 18.73 -16.06
C ALA A 156 11.85 18.72 -16.20
N GLY A 157 12.42 17.57 -16.60
CA GLY A 157 13.87 17.34 -16.68
C GLY A 157 14.41 16.25 -15.73
N GLN A 158 13.65 15.86 -14.69
CA GLN A 158 14.12 14.95 -13.65
C GLN A 158 13.98 13.45 -13.97
N ARG A 159 13.32 13.04 -15.07
CA ARG A 159 13.25 11.61 -15.45
C ARG A 159 14.63 10.98 -15.71
N GLY A 160 15.63 11.79 -16.06
CA GLY A 160 17.02 11.35 -16.23
C GLY A 160 17.86 11.39 -14.95
N VAL A 161 17.36 11.94 -13.83
CA VAL A 161 18.17 12.15 -12.62
C VAL A 161 18.68 10.84 -12.03
N VAL A 162 17.85 9.80 -12.03
CA VAL A 162 18.20 8.48 -11.49
C VAL A 162 19.29 7.83 -12.33
N GLU A 163 19.17 7.91 -13.66
CA GLU A 163 20.14 7.33 -14.59
C GLU A 163 21.47 8.07 -14.55
N ALA A 164 21.43 9.41 -14.51
CA ALA A 164 22.61 10.25 -14.35
C ALA A 164 23.31 9.97 -13.01
N TYR A 165 22.54 9.87 -11.92
CA TYR A 165 23.07 9.54 -10.59
C TYR A 165 23.75 8.17 -10.57
N TYR A 166 23.09 7.11 -11.03
CA TYR A 166 23.69 5.78 -11.06
C TYR A 166 24.91 5.70 -11.98
N THR A 167 24.89 6.41 -13.11
CA THR A 167 26.03 6.48 -14.03
C THR A 167 27.22 7.16 -13.36
N ASP A 168 27.00 8.27 -12.66
CA ASP A 168 28.04 8.98 -11.91
C ASP A 168 28.63 8.11 -10.79
N ARG A 169 27.77 7.45 -10.01
CA ARG A 169 28.17 6.54 -8.90
C ARG A 169 29.03 5.37 -9.37
N ARG A 170 28.81 4.87 -10.59
CA ARG A 170 29.60 3.78 -11.18
C ARG A 170 30.95 4.26 -11.72
N THR A 171 31.05 5.53 -12.11
CA THR A 171 32.21 6.09 -12.81
C THR A 171 33.18 6.81 -11.88
N HIS A 172 32.70 7.37 -10.77
CA HIS A 172 33.51 8.21 -9.87
C HIS A 172 33.58 7.66 -8.44
N ARG A 173 34.75 7.83 -7.81
CA ARG A 173 34.99 7.43 -6.41
C ARG A 173 34.54 8.47 -5.37
N SER A 174 34.43 9.75 -5.75
CA SER A 174 33.93 10.79 -4.84
C SER A 174 32.42 10.66 -4.68
N HIS A 175 31.95 10.82 -3.45
CA HIS A 175 30.55 10.65 -3.06
C HIS A 175 29.95 11.94 -2.47
N SER A 176 30.65 13.06 -2.63
CA SER A 176 30.13 14.38 -2.25
C SER A 176 28.91 14.72 -3.13
N THR A 177 27.85 15.24 -2.51
CA THR A 177 26.66 15.73 -3.22
C THR A 177 27.05 16.81 -4.24
N ASP A 178 27.90 17.76 -3.85
CA ASP A 178 28.28 18.89 -4.70
C ASP A 178 29.05 18.45 -5.94
N ASP A 179 29.89 17.43 -5.78
CA ASP A 179 30.64 16.81 -6.87
C ASP A 179 29.72 16.11 -7.87
N ILE A 180 28.70 15.40 -7.39
CA ILE A 180 27.72 14.73 -8.23
C ILE A 180 26.91 15.79 -9.00
N ILE A 181 26.45 16.84 -8.31
CA ILE A 181 25.71 17.96 -8.94
C ILE A 181 26.54 18.61 -10.04
N ALA A 182 27.81 18.91 -9.76
CA ALA A 182 28.70 19.56 -10.73
C ALA A 182 28.93 18.71 -11.98
N ARG A 183 28.99 17.38 -11.85
CA ARG A 183 29.20 16.46 -12.98
C ARG A 183 27.92 16.13 -13.75
N THR A 184 26.80 15.96 -13.06
CA THR A 184 25.55 15.53 -13.70
C THR A 184 24.68 16.69 -14.17
N GLY A 185 24.91 17.90 -13.66
CA GLY A 185 24.07 19.07 -13.92
C GLY A 185 22.63 18.93 -13.42
N GLN A 186 22.36 17.96 -12.55
CA GLN A 186 21.03 17.64 -12.05
C GLN A 186 20.64 18.55 -10.87
N ASP A 187 19.33 18.58 -10.60
CA ASP A 187 18.77 19.32 -9.48
C ASP A 187 19.42 18.90 -8.14
N PRO A 188 20.04 19.85 -7.39
CA PRO A 188 20.62 19.59 -6.09
C PRO A 188 19.68 18.89 -5.11
N ALA A 189 18.40 19.22 -5.11
CA ALA A 189 17.43 18.65 -4.18
C ALA A 189 17.23 17.14 -4.42
N GLU A 190 17.20 16.72 -5.68
CA GLU A 190 17.02 15.32 -6.06
C GLU A 190 18.29 14.49 -5.83
N ILE A 191 19.47 15.06 -6.08
CA ILE A 191 20.75 14.41 -5.74
C ILE A 191 20.89 14.24 -4.22
N GLN A 192 20.51 15.26 -3.45
CA GLN A 192 20.47 15.17 -1.98
C GLN A 192 19.51 14.07 -1.50
N ARG A 193 18.32 13.97 -2.10
CA ARG A 193 17.35 12.91 -1.80
C ARG A 193 17.93 11.52 -2.05
N LEU A 194 18.52 11.29 -3.23
CA LEU A 194 19.13 10.01 -3.60
C LEU A 194 20.31 9.64 -2.69
N ASN A 195 21.14 10.61 -2.31
CA ASN A 195 22.20 10.41 -1.31
C ASN A 195 21.64 10.05 0.07
N GLY A 196 20.53 10.70 0.48
CA GLY A 196 19.80 10.35 1.70
C GLY A 196 19.31 8.91 1.68
N ALA A 197 18.71 8.49 0.56
CA ALA A 197 18.23 7.13 0.34
C ALA A 197 19.37 6.09 0.38
N GLU A 198 20.52 6.41 -0.21
CA GLU A 198 21.69 5.53 -0.17
C GLU A 198 22.23 5.35 1.25
N ARG A 199 22.31 6.44 2.03
CA ARG A 199 22.68 6.38 3.44
C ARG A 199 21.69 5.52 4.23
N ALA A 200 20.39 5.68 4.01
CA ALA A 200 19.36 4.87 4.65
C ALA A 200 19.50 3.39 4.29
N ARG A 201 19.73 3.07 3.01
CA ARG A 201 20.02 1.70 2.57
C ARG A 201 21.23 1.13 3.29
N HIS A 202 22.31 1.89 3.39
CA HIS A 202 23.51 1.47 4.11
C HIS A 202 23.19 1.20 5.59
N THR A 203 22.49 2.10 6.28
CA THR A 203 22.07 1.88 7.68
C THR A 203 21.23 0.61 7.81
N LEU A 204 20.22 0.41 6.96
CA LEU A 204 19.36 -0.77 7.03
C LEU A 204 20.09 -2.08 6.76
N LEU A 205 21.14 -2.08 5.93
CA LEU A 205 21.94 -3.28 5.67
C LEU A 205 22.88 -3.66 6.82
N HIS A 206 23.11 -2.77 7.79
CA HIS A 206 24.07 -3.01 8.89
C HIS A 206 23.43 -2.91 10.28
N SER A 207 22.42 -2.06 10.45
CA SER A 207 21.72 -1.79 11.71
C SER A 207 20.26 -1.35 11.48
N PRO A 208 19.35 -2.31 11.19
CA PRO A 208 17.90 -2.05 11.10
C PRO A 208 17.29 -1.45 12.37
N THR A 209 17.84 -1.79 13.54
CA THR A 209 17.41 -1.26 14.85
C THR A 209 17.68 0.25 14.94
N ASP A 210 18.85 0.71 14.52
CA ASP A 210 19.17 2.14 14.48
C ASP A 210 18.29 2.90 13.48
N ALA A 211 17.99 2.28 12.33
CA ALA A 211 17.05 2.86 11.35
C ALA A 211 15.65 3.05 11.95
N ALA A 212 15.14 2.05 12.68
CA ALA A 212 13.84 2.11 13.36
C ALA A 212 13.81 3.19 14.45
N ASN A 213 14.88 3.29 15.25
CA ASN A 213 15.03 4.32 16.27
C ASN A 213 15.11 5.73 15.66
N HIS A 214 15.86 5.91 14.57
CA HIS A 214 15.95 7.18 13.87
C HIS A 214 14.59 7.61 13.31
N MET A 215 13.84 6.69 12.70
CA MET A 215 12.49 6.97 12.21
C MET A 215 11.53 7.36 13.33
N LEU A 216 11.67 6.73 14.49
CA LEU A 216 10.95 7.15 15.69
C LEU A 216 11.30 8.57 16.11
N ALA A 217 12.57 8.97 15.99
CA ALA A 217 13.08 10.28 16.35
C ALA A 217 12.67 11.39 15.36
N SER A 218 12.74 11.13 14.05
CA SER A 218 12.50 12.12 12.99
C SER A 218 11.07 12.65 12.97
N ARG A 219 10.07 11.82 13.32
CA ARG A 219 8.64 12.19 13.34
C ARG A 219 8.20 13.30 14.30
N ALA A 220 9.11 13.94 15.02
CA ALA A 220 8.81 15.05 15.93
C ALA A 220 9.88 16.14 15.94
N ALA A 221 10.88 16.07 15.05
CA ALA A 221 11.78 17.19 14.81
C ALA A 221 11.15 18.07 13.72
N ALA A 222 10.93 19.34 14.02
CA ALA A 222 10.36 20.33 13.10
C ALA A 222 11.40 21.04 12.22
N ASP A 223 12.71 20.88 12.49
CA ASP A 223 13.76 21.70 11.89
C ASP A 223 14.92 20.85 11.36
N ILE A 224 14.91 20.48 10.08
CA ILE A 224 16.03 19.76 9.45
C ILE A 224 16.15 20.10 7.96
N THR A 225 17.39 20.06 7.43
CA THR A 225 17.73 20.27 6.02
C THR A 225 16.86 19.39 5.09
N PRO A 226 15.97 19.98 4.27
CA PRO A 226 14.84 19.26 3.69
C PRO A 226 15.18 18.07 2.76
N GLY A 227 16.25 18.14 1.96
CA GLY A 227 16.51 17.17 0.89
C GLY A 227 17.07 15.82 1.36
N VAL A 228 18.18 15.83 2.09
CA VAL A 228 18.87 14.59 2.51
C VAL A 228 18.05 13.78 3.50
N GLN A 229 17.39 14.45 4.45
CA GLN A 229 16.59 13.74 5.44
C GLN A 229 15.29 13.20 4.85
N ALA A 230 14.66 13.92 3.91
CA ALA A 230 13.48 13.42 3.22
C ALA A 230 13.77 12.09 2.52
N GLY A 231 14.85 12.02 1.72
CA GLY A 231 15.25 10.77 1.07
C GLY A 231 15.63 9.66 2.04
N TYR A 232 16.25 9.98 3.16
CA TYR A 232 16.61 9.01 4.20
C TYR A 232 15.37 8.39 4.87
N VAL A 233 14.44 9.22 5.35
CA VAL A 233 13.23 8.76 6.04
C VAL A 233 12.32 8.01 5.07
N GLU A 234 12.10 8.56 3.88
CA GLU A 234 11.25 7.97 2.84
C GLU A 234 11.75 6.57 2.42
N TYR A 235 13.07 6.40 2.29
CA TYR A 235 13.66 5.09 2.01
C TYR A 235 13.45 4.10 3.16
N ILE A 236 13.63 4.53 4.42
CA ILE A 236 13.38 3.68 5.59
C ILE A 236 11.92 3.23 5.64
N GLU A 237 10.98 4.14 5.44
CA GLU A 237 9.55 3.84 5.39
C GLU A 237 9.24 2.78 4.33
N SER A 238 9.81 2.97 3.14
CA SER A 238 9.60 2.09 2.00
C SER A 238 10.22 0.71 2.22
N TRP A 239 11.38 0.66 2.89
CA TRP A 239 11.98 -0.60 3.29
C TRP A 239 11.17 -1.31 4.37
N PHE A 240 10.64 -0.60 5.38
CA PHE A 240 9.76 -1.22 6.38
C PHE A 240 8.47 -1.74 5.75
N LYS A 241 7.86 -0.98 4.84
CA LYS A 241 6.73 -1.47 4.05
C LYS A 241 7.12 -2.71 3.23
N ASN A 242 8.28 -2.69 2.58
CA ASN A 242 8.76 -3.86 1.85
C ASN A 242 9.01 -5.06 2.77
N ALA A 243 9.62 -4.88 3.94
CA ALA A 243 9.93 -5.95 4.88
C ALA A 243 8.76 -6.34 5.81
N HIS A 244 7.57 -5.76 5.60
CA HIS A 244 6.36 -5.94 6.44
C HIS A 244 6.62 -5.60 7.92
N VAL A 245 7.51 -4.63 8.17
CA VAL A 245 7.84 -4.13 9.50
C VAL A 245 6.81 -3.07 9.90
N VAL A 246 5.99 -3.37 10.90
CA VAL A 246 4.90 -2.49 11.36
C VAL A 246 5.19 -1.82 12.71
N GLY A 247 6.34 -2.10 13.32
CA GLY A 247 6.71 -1.55 14.61
C GLY A 247 8.10 -1.93 15.11
N LEU A 248 8.37 -1.54 16.35
CA LEU A 248 9.56 -1.84 17.12
C LEU A 248 9.14 -2.35 18.51
N SER A 249 9.69 -3.48 18.93
CA SER A 249 9.62 -3.98 20.31
C SER A 249 10.85 -3.53 21.08
N GLN A 250 10.68 -3.01 22.28
CA GLN A 250 11.76 -2.50 23.12
C GLN A 250 11.50 -2.70 24.61
N LYS A 251 12.57 -2.88 25.38
CA LYS A 251 12.51 -2.87 26.85
C LYS A 251 12.66 -1.44 27.36
N VAL A 252 11.69 -0.98 28.14
CA VAL A 252 11.61 0.41 28.63
C VAL A 252 11.30 0.41 30.12
N HIS A 253 11.81 1.38 30.88
CA HIS A 253 11.44 1.53 32.28
C HIS A 253 10.19 2.41 32.42
N SER A 254 9.12 1.89 33.00
CA SER A 254 7.89 2.65 33.24
C SER A 254 7.89 3.24 34.64
N ALA A 255 8.05 4.57 34.76
CA ALA A 255 7.93 5.25 36.06
C ALA A 255 6.50 5.15 36.63
N THR A 256 5.48 5.04 35.78
CA THR A 256 4.09 4.81 36.20
C THR A 256 3.94 3.50 36.97
N LEU A 257 4.69 2.47 36.56
CA LEU A 257 4.63 1.13 37.16
C LEU A 257 5.81 0.83 38.09
N GLY A 258 6.86 1.66 38.08
CA GLY A 258 8.10 1.46 38.84
C GLY A 258 8.93 0.25 38.38
N GLN A 259 8.78 -0.21 37.13
CA GLN A 259 9.44 -1.42 36.64
C GLN A 259 9.75 -1.37 35.13
N SER A 260 10.69 -2.21 34.69
CA SER A 260 10.97 -2.42 33.27
C SER A 260 9.89 -3.28 32.63
N ILE A 261 9.44 -2.89 31.44
CA ILE A 261 8.38 -3.54 30.67
C ILE A 261 8.80 -3.68 29.21
N THR A 262 8.25 -4.69 28.54
CA THR A 262 8.33 -4.79 27.07
C THR A 262 7.22 -3.96 26.45
N MET A 263 7.60 -3.05 25.57
CA MET A 263 6.71 -2.13 24.87
C MET A 263 6.81 -2.33 23.37
N ALA A 264 5.67 -2.27 22.68
CA ALA A 264 5.62 -2.24 21.23
C ALA A 264 5.26 -0.83 20.75
N THR A 265 6.13 -0.18 19.98
CA THR A 265 5.80 1.06 19.29
C THR A 265 5.47 0.75 17.84
N PHE A 266 4.26 1.10 17.41
CA PHE A 266 3.81 0.83 16.05
C PHE A 266 4.03 2.01 15.12
N PHE A 267 4.23 1.68 13.87
CA PHE A 267 4.70 2.55 12.81
C PHE A 267 3.65 2.72 11.71
N ASP A 268 3.01 1.61 11.39
CA ASP A 268 1.94 1.48 10.43
C ASP A 268 0.64 1.09 11.13
N LEU A 269 -0.28 2.05 11.23
CA LEU A 269 -1.54 1.90 11.96
C LEU A 269 -2.62 1.20 11.13
N LEU A 270 -2.43 1.09 9.82
CA LEU A 270 -3.40 0.41 8.95
C LEU A 270 -3.30 -1.10 9.14
N ASN A 271 -2.07 -1.59 9.30
CA ASN A 271 -1.76 -3.00 9.50
C ASN A 271 -1.90 -3.48 10.96
N VAL A 272 -2.01 -2.55 11.92
CA VAL A 272 -2.13 -2.87 13.34
C VAL A 272 -3.41 -2.30 13.91
N GLN A 273 -4.28 -3.16 14.43
CA GLN A 273 -5.61 -2.77 14.89
C GLN A 273 -5.99 -3.37 16.25
N THR A 274 -7.05 -2.89 16.90
CA THR A 274 -7.64 -3.65 18.01
C THR A 274 -8.59 -4.71 17.48
N GLU A 275 -8.75 -5.81 18.23
CA GLU A 275 -9.69 -6.88 17.87
C GLU A 275 -11.10 -6.36 17.56
N GLY A 276 -11.62 -5.45 18.39
CA GLY A 276 -12.92 -4.83 18.16
C GLY A 276 -12.99 -3.99 16.88
N ALA A 277 -11.92 -3.29 16.51
CA ALA A 277 -11.87 -2.51 15.28
C ALA A 277 -11.86 -3.39 14.02
N VAL A 278 -11.07 -4.48 14.04
CA VAL A 278 -11.02 -5.47 12.95
C VAL A 278 -12.39 -6.11 12.74
N ASN A 279 -13.06 -6.56 13.81
CA ASN A 279 -14.38 -7.18 13.70
C ASN A 279 -15.42 -6.22 13.10
N ARG A 280 -15.46 -4.96 13.56
CA ARG A 280 -16.34 -3.93 12.98
C ARG A 280 -16.06 -3.70 11.48
N ARG A 281 -14.79 -3.72 11.08
CA ARG A 281 -14.38 -3.55 9.68
C ARG A 281 -14.78 -4.75 8.83
N ARG A 282 -14.55 -5.97 9.30
CA ARG A 282 -14.98 -7.21 8.62
C ARG A 282 -16.49 -7.24 8.43
N ASP A 283 -17.27 -6.92 9.46
CA ASP A 283 -18.72 -6.84 9.35
C ASP A 283 -19.18 -5.79 8.33
N ARG A 284 -18.54 -4.62 8.32
CA ARG A 284 -18.82 -3.58 7.33
C ARG A 284 -18.51 -4.06 5.91
N ARG A 285 -17.34 -4.68 5.68
CA ARG A 285 -16.94 -5.21 4.37
C ARG A 285 -17.88 -6.33 3.91
N ALA A 286 -18.23 -7.27 4.78
CA ALA A 286 -19.18 -8.34 4.48
C ALA A 286 -20.55 -7.79 4.04
N ARG A 287 -21.06 -6.76 4.73
CA ARG A 287 -22.31 -6.08 4.36
C ARG A 287 -22.22 -5.34 3.02
N THR A 288 -21.09 -4.72 2.69
CA THR A 288 -20.94 -3.89 1.47
C THR A 288 -20.53 -4.68 0.24
N LEU A 289 -19.62 -5.66 0.37
CA LEU A 289 -18.98 -6.35 -0.76
C LEU A 289 -19.32 -7.85 -0.80
N GLY A 290 -19.93 -8.42 0.25
CA GLY A 290 -20.18 -9.85 0.34
C GLY A 290 -21.07 -10.40 -0.77
N SER A 291 -22.25 -9.79 -0.97
CA SER A 291 -23.17 -10.21 -2.04
C SER A 291 -22.58 -10.03 -3.44
N ALA A 292 -21.89 -8.91 -3.67
CA ALA A 292 -21.18 -8.65 -4.92
C ALA A 292 -20.10 -9.72 -5.21
N GLY A 293 -19.31 -10.09 -4.20
CA GLY A 293 -18.34 -11.18 -4.29
C GLY A 293 -19.01 -12.50 -4.64
N LEU A 294 -20.11 -12.87 -3.97
CA LEU A 294 -20.83 -14.12 -4.29
C LEU A 294 -21.40 -14.12 -5.71
N LEU A 295 -21.97 -13.00 -6.15
CA LEU A 295 -22.59 -12.87 -7.47
C LEU A 295 -21.55 -12.94 -8.60
N MET A 296 -20.50 -12.11 -8.52
CA MET A 296 -19.48 -11.99 -9.58
C MET A 296 -18.38 -13.06 -9.46
N GLY A 297 -18.13 -13.54 -8.25
CA GLY A 297 -17.10 -14.55 -7.95
C GLY A 297 -17.47 -15.98 -8.32
N ASN A 298 -18.75 -16.36 -8.17
CA ASN A 298 -19.18 -17.70 -8.58
C ASN A 298 -19.22 -17.81 -10.12
N ALA A 299 -19.58 -16.73 -10.81
CA ALA A 299 -19.58 -16.67 -12.27
C ALA A 299 -18.17 -16.82 -12.89
N THR A 300 -17.13 -16.38 -12.17
CA THR A 300 -15.73 -16.50 -12.61
C THR A 300 -15.16 -17.90 -12.35
N LYS A 301 -15.50 -18.58 -11.25
CA LYS A 301 -14.91 -19.89 -10.93
C LYS A 301 -15.42 -21.02 -11.84
N GLU A 302 -16.69 -21.00 -12.23
CA GLU A 302 -17.29 -22.02 -13.11
C GLU A 302 -16.81 -21.92 -14.57
N SER A 303 -16.31 -20.75 -15.00
CA SER A 303 -15.98 -20.46 -16.40
C SER A 303 -14.49 -20.64 -16.75
N TYR A 304 -13.57 -20.53 -15.79
CA TYR A 304 -12.14 -20.36 -16.11
C TYR A 304 -11.20 -21.55 -15.81
N ASP A 305 -11.70 -22.67 -15.27
CA ASP A 305 -10.81 -23.72 -14.71
C ASP A 305 -10.02 -24.53 -15.77
N THR A 306 -10.47 -24.59 -17.03
CA THR A 306 -9.81 -25.42 -18.08
C THR A 306 -9.52 -24.77 -19.43
N ARG A 307 -10.11 -23.61 -19.78
CA ARG A 307 -9.94 -22.96 -21.10
C ARG A 307 -9.48 -21.50 -21.06
N ALA A 308 -9.29 -20.93 -19.86
CA ALA A 308 -8.98 -19.52 -19.72
C ALA A 308 -7.56 -19.19 -20.18
N HIS A 309 -7.41 -18.06 -20.87
CA HIS A 309 -6.09 -17.53 -21.24
C HIS A 309 -5.19 -17.41 -19.98
N PRO A 310 -3.87 -17.66 -20.04
CA PRO A 310 -3.00 -17.66 -18.85
C PRO A 310 -3.10 -16.40 -17.99
N ILE A 311 -3.35 -15.24 -18.61
CA ILE A 311 -3.53 -13.98 -17.88
C ILE A 311 -4.77 -13.96 -16.98
N MET A 312 -5.83 -14.71 -17.30
CA MET A 312 -7.03 -14.78 -16.45
C MET A 312 -6.72 -15.45 -15.11
N LYS A 313 -5.88 -16.50 -15.14
CA LYS A 313 -5.36 -17.13 -13.92
C LYS A 313 -4.47 -16.16 -13.13
N MET A 314 -3.69 -15.33 -13.83
CA MET A 314 -2.88 -14.28 -13.19
C MET A 314 -3.75 -13.19 -12.55
N LEU A 315 -4.82 -12.72 -13.21
CA LEU A 315 -5.71 -11.69 -12.67
C LEU A 315 -6.42 -12.14 -11.39
N ALA A 316 -6.79 -13.42 -11.31
CA ALA A 316 -7.31 -14.04 -10.08
C ALA A 316 -6.23 -14.37 -9.04
N ASN A 317 -4.96 -14.45 -9.44
CA ASN A 317 -3.87 -14.74 -8.52
C ASN A 317 -3.68 -13.55 -7.57
N THR A 318 -3.96 -13.79 -6.30
CA THR A 318 -3.90 -12.81 -5.22
C THR A 318 -2.61 -11.97 -5.22
N TYR A 319 -1.48 -12.54 -5.63
CA TYR A 319 -0.16 -11.92 -5.51
C TYR A 319 0.56 -11.65 -6.82
N VAL A 320 -0.12 -11.67 -7.97
CA VAL A 320 0.54 -11.29 -9.21
C VAL A 320 1.05 -9.84 -9.10
N ALA A 321 2.32 -9.60 -9.44
CA ALA A 321 2.82 -8.24 -9.54
C ALA A 321 2.13 -7.50 -10.70
N PRO A 322 1.75 -6.21 -10.53
CA PRO A 322 1.21 -5.39 -11.60
C PRO A 322 2.04 -5.43 -12.89
N ARG A 323 3.38 -5.45 -12.76
CA ARG A 323 4.30 -5.57 -13.90
C ARG A 323 4.09 -6.85 -14.71
N SER A 324 3.99 -7.99 -14.04
CA SER A 324 3.80 -9.30 -14.67
C SER A 324 2.46 -9.35 -15.43
N LEU A 325 1.43 -8.62 -14.96
CA LEU A 325 0.17 -8.43 -15.69
C LEU A 325 0.37 -7.62 -16.97
N ILE A 326 1.11 -6.50 -16.94
CA ILE A 326 1.38 -5.68 -18.12
C ILE A 326 2.18 -6.45 -19.17
N GLU A 327 3.25 -7.12 -18.77
CA GLU A 327 4.09 -7.92 -19.68
C GLU A 327 3.28 -9.03 -20.35
N LYS A 328 2.37 -9.68 -19.60
CA LYS A 328 1.52 -10.73 -20.16
C LYS A 328 0.38 -10.17 -21.01
N ALA A 329 -0.13 -8.99 -20.70
CA ALA A 329 -1.16 -8.31 -21.47
C ALA A 329 -0.63 -7.83 -22.83
N ASP A 330 0.60 -7.33 -22.89
CA ASP A 330 1.22 -6.93 -24.16
C ASP A 330 1.44 -8.14 -25.09
N ALA A 331 1.67 -9.33 -24.53
CA ALA A 331 1.77 -10.56 -25.32
C ALA A 331 0.44 -11.08 -25.91
N VAL A 332 -0.71 -10.45 -25.62
CA VAL A 332 -2.02 -10.88 -26.14
C VAL A 332 -2.12 -10.62 -27.65
N ARG A 333 -2.71 -11.57 -28.38
CA ARG A 333 -2.84 -11.53 -29.83
C ARG A 333 -3.51 -10.24 -30.29
N GLY A 334 -2.81 -9.47 -31.14
CA GLY A 334 -3.32 -8.21 -31.69
C GLY A 334 -3.16 -6.99 -30.78
N PHE A 335 -2.49 -7.14 -29.64
CA PHE A 335 -2.17 -6.07 -28.68
C PHE A 335 -0.67 -5.92 -28.42
N LYS A 336 0.20 -6.69 -29.09
CA LYS A 336 1.65 -6.57 -28.99
C LYS A 336 2.15 -5.15 -29.28
N GLY A 337 2.97 -4.62 -28.38
CA GLY A 337 3.49 -3.25 -28.43
C GLY A 337 2.44 -2.17 -28.12
N ARG A 338 1.21 -2.54 -27.74
CA ARG A 338 0.17 -1.55 -27.38
C ARG A 338 0.54 -0.82 -26.10
N PHE A 339 1.08 -1.54 -25.12
CA PHE A 339 1.42 -0.96 -23.82
C PHE A 339 2.69 -0.11 -23.87
N GLU A 340 3.49 -0.20 -24.93
CA GLU A 340 4.66 0.65 -25.16
C GLU A 340 4.30 2.01 -25.80
N GLN A 341 3.09 2.14 -26.33
CA GLN A 341 2.66 3.37 -26.99
C GLN A 341 2.37 4.48 -25.97
N PRO A 342 2.51 5.77 -26.36
CA PRO A 342 2.16 6.89 -25.50
C PRO A 342 0.70 6.81 -25.03
N SER A 343 0.45 7.06 -23.74
CA SER A 343 -0.91 7.18 -23.22
C SER A 343 -1.64 8.45 -23.71
N GLY A 344 -0.92 9.34 -24.41
CA GLY A 344 -1.46 10.53 -25.08
C GLY A 344 -1.66 11.74 -24.17
N VAL A 345 -1.15 11.66 -22.94
CA VAL A 345 -1.16 12.72 -21.91
C VAL A 345 0.16 13.51 -21.91
N TRP A 346 0.14 14.74 -21.41
CA TRP A 346 1.30 15.63 -21.42
C TRP A 346 2.43 15.15 -20.50
N GLU A 347 2.10 14.31 -19.50
CA GLU A 347 3.05 13.70 -18.59
C GLU A 347 3.99 12.72 -19.32
N GLY A 348 3.68 12.27 -20.55
CA GLY A 348 4.59 11.47 -21.37
C GLY A 348 4.81 10.04 -20.88
N PHE A 349 3.80 9.42 -20.25
CA PHE A 349 3.81 7.99 -19.92
C PHE A 349 3.50 7.13 -21.16
N THR A 350 4.01 5.91 -21.17
CA THR A 350 3.42 4.84 -22.01
C THR A 350 2.11 4.36 -21.38
N LEU A 351 1.25 3.70 -22.16
CA LEU A 351 0.04 3.08 -21.66
C LEU A 351 0.36 2.06 -20.54
N GLY A 352 1.38 1.22 -20.73
CA GLY A 352 1.81 0.22 -19.75
C GLY A 352 2.28 0.83 -18.44
N GLN A 353 2.98 1.95 -18.50
CA GLN A 353 3.39 2.70 -17.30
C GLN A 353 2.20 3.23 -16.50
N HIS A 354 1.23 3.85 -17.18
CA HIS A 354 0.01 4.33 -16.53
C HIS A 354 -0.78 3.16 -15.93
N THR A 355 -1.05 2.12 -16.71
CA THR A 355 -1.80 0.95 -16.26
C THR A 355 -1.11 0.22 -15.10
N GLU A 356 0.22 0.06 -15.11
CA GLU A 356 0.98 -0.50 -13.98
C GLU A 356 0.76 0.34 -12.71
N THR A 357 0.81 1.67 -12.83
CA THR A 357 0.60 2.59 -11.69
C THR A 357 -0.83 2.48 -11.15
N VAL A 358 -1.85 2.40 -12.00
CA VAL A 358 -3.25 2.21 -11.57
C VAL A 358 -3.43 0.87 -10.85
N LEU A 359 -2.88 -0.22 -11.39
CA LEU A 359 -2.92 -1.54 -10.76
C LEU A 359 -2.18 -1.56 -9.41
N ARG A 360 -1.01 -0.90 -9.32
CA ARG A 360 -0.28 -0.73 -8.07
C ARG A 360 -1.10 0.05 -7.03
N ASN A 361 -1.73 1.17 -7.42
CA ASN A 361 -2.60 1.94 -6.52
C ASN A 361 -3.73 1.06 -5.96
N PHE A 362 -4.33 0.21 -6.79
CA PHE A 362 -5.37 -0.72 -6.35
C PHE A 362 -4.84 -1.78 -5.39
N ASP A 363 -3.74 -2.44 -5.76
CA ASP A 363 -3.15 -3.49 -4.96
C ASP A 363 -2.72 -2.96 -3.58
N GLU A 364 -2.12 -1.77 -3.53
CA GLU A 364 -1.70 -1.14 -2.28
C GLU A 364 -2.87 -0.59 -1.45
N THR A 365 -3.98 -0.17 -2.05
CA THR A 365 -5.06 0.54 -1.33
C THR A 365 -6.24 -0.35 -0.97
N TYR A 366 -6.55 -1.34 -1.82
CA TYR A 366 -7.82 -2.04 -1.78
C TYR A 366 -7.71 -3.57 -1.80
N ALA A 367 -6.70 -4.16 -2.45
CA ALA A 367 -6.67 -5.61 -2.65
C ALA A 367 -6.72 -6.43 -1.34
N ASP A 368 -6.05 -5.95 -0.28
CA ASP A 368 -6.07 -6.60 1.04
C ASP A 368 -7.42 -6.48 1.77
N ALA A 369 -8.25 -5.54 1.34
CA ALA A 369 -9.56 -5.27 1.91
C ALA A 369 -10.71 -5.91 1.12
N LEU A 370 -10.47 -6.35 -0.12
CA LEU A 370 -11.50 -6.92 -0.97
C LEU A 370 -11.65 -8.43 -0.76
N PRO A 371 -12.88 -8.96 -0.88
CA PRO A 371 -13.09 -10.37 -1.17
C PRO A 371 -12.24 -10.81 -2.38
N VAL A 372 -11.48 -11.90 -2.24
CA VAL A 372 -10.52 -12.39 -3.26
C VAL A 372 -11.18 -12.59 -4.64
N ASN A 373 -12.44 -12.98 -4.66
CA ASN A 373 -13.23 -13.17 -5.87
C ASN A 373 -13.56 -11.87 -6.63
N LEU A 374 -13.35 -10.70 -6.02
CA LEU A 374 -13.45 -9.40 -6.68
C LEU A 374 -12.11 -8.88 -7.22
N LEU A 375 -10.99 -9.57 -6.98
CA LEU A 375 -9.68 -9.16 -7.51
C LEU A 375 -9.64 -9.22 -9.04
N LEU A 376 -10.12 -10.32 -9.63
CA LEU A 376 -10.15 -10.50 -11.08
C LEU A 376 -10.95 -9.40 -11.79
N PRO A 377 -12.24 -9.14 -11.45
CA PRO A 377 -13.00 -8.10 -12.14
C PRO A 377 -12.39 -6.70 -11.96
N MET A 378 -11.84 -6.38 -10.78
CA MET A 378 -11.17 -5.09 -10.56
C MET A 378 -9.89 -4.93 -11.38
N ARG A 379 -8.98 -5.91 -11.33
CA ARG A 379 -7.73 -5.86 -12.08
C ARG A 379 -7.97 -5.92 -13.59
N LEU A 380 -8.95 -6.69 -14.05
CA LEU A 380 -9.33 -6.71 -15.46
C LEU A 380 -9.84 -5.34 -15.92
N THR A 381 -10.70 -4.69 -15.12
CA THR A 381 -11.18 -3.33 -15.40
C THR A 381 -10.01 -2.35 -15.54
N MET A 382 -9.07 -2.37 -14.60
CA MET A 382 -7.89 -1.50 -14.64
C MET A 382 -6.96 -1.82 -15.81
N LEU A 383 -6.82 -3.09 -16.18
CA LEU A 383 -5.98 -3.49 -17.29
C LEU A 383 -6.49 -2.95 -18.64
N VAL A 384 -7.82 -2.88 -18.82
CA VAL A 384 -8.44 -2.52 -20.11
C VAL A 384 -8.95 -1.08 -20.20
N HIS A 385 -8.99 -0.33 -19.09
CA HIS A 385 -9.70 0.97 -19.04
C HIS A 385 -9.27 1.97 -20.12
N ASP A 386 -7.99 1.99 -20.47
CA ASP A 386 -7.37 2.96 -21.37
C ASP A 386 -6.78 2.35 -22.65
N ILE A 387 -7.06 1.08 -22.91
CA ILE A 387 -6.38 0.29 -23.95
C ILE A 387 -6.56 0.83 -25.38
N GLY A 388 -7.61 1.63 -25.62
CA GLY A 388 -7.92 2.27 -26.88
C GLY A 388 -7.30 3.67 -27.06
N LYS A 389 -6.82 4.32 -25.99
CA LYS A 389 -6.27 5.68 -26.03
C LYS A 389 -5.15 5.85 -27.07
N PRO A 390 -4.17 4.92 -27.19
CA PRO A 390 -3.09 5.08 -28.16
C PRO A 390 -3.59 5.13 -29.61
N ILE A 391 -4.56 4.30 -30.00
CA ILE A 391 -5.13 4.34 -31.36
C ILE A 391 -5.90 5.65 -31.57
N ALA A 392 -6.74 6.04 -30.60
CA ALA A 392 -7.50 7.29 -30.70
C ALA A 392 -6.57 8.50 -30.90
N ALA A 393 -5.42 8.50 -30.22
CA ALA A 393 -4.39 9.53 -30.39
C ALA A 393 -3.71 9.46 -31.77
N ALA A 394 -3.32 8.27 -32.23
CA ALA A 394 -2.69 8.07 -33.53
C ALA A 394 -3.61 8.48 -34.72
N GLU A 395 -4.92 8.30 -34.56
CA GLU A 395 -5.92 8.70 -35.56
C GLU A 395 -6.38 10.17 -35.41
N GLY A 396 -5.84 10.94 -34.46
CA GLY A 396 -6.24 12.33 -34.21
C GLY A 396 -7.65 12.48 -33.62
N LYS A 397 -8.24 11.41 -33.08
CA LYS A 397 -9.62 11.34 -32.56
C LYS A 397 -9.65 11.27 -31.03
N LYS A 398 -8.85 12.10 -30.34
CA LYS A 398 -8.79 12.12 -28.86
C LYS A 398 -10.16 12.34 -28.20
N SER A 399 -11.04 13.12 -28.83
CA SER A 399 -12.42 13.34 -28.35
C SER A 399 -13.30 12.07 -28.36
N GLN A 400 -12.87 11.01 -29.07
CA GLN A 400 -13.60 9.74 -29.17
C GLN A 400 -12.96 8.62 -28.34
N GLN A 401 -12.02 8.94 -27.43
CA GLN A 401 -11.29 7.94 -26.65
C GLN A 401 -12.20 6.93 -25.93
N ALA A 402 -13.35 7.35 -25.41
CA ALA A 402 -14.31 6.44 -24.77
C ALA A 402 -14.77 5.31 -25.71
N ALA A 403 -15.10 5.64 -26.96
CA ALA A 403 -15.53 4.65 -27.96
C ALA A 403 -14.39 3.70 -28.35
N TYR A 404 -13.16 4.21 -28.45
CA TYR A 404 -11.98 3.38 -28.72
C TYR A 404 -11.66 2.45 -27.55
N ASN A 405 -11.75 2.95 -26.31
CA ASN A 405 -11.55 2.17 -25.10
C ASN A 405 -12.59 1.04 -25.01
N GLU A 406 -13.88 1.34 -25.21
CA GLU A 406 -14.93 0.31 -25.18
C GLU A 406 -14.72 -0.77 -26.24
N ARG A 407 -14.45 -0.35 -27.49
CA ARG A 407 -14.21 -1.27 -28.62
C ARG A 407 -13.00 -2.17 -28.37
N ASP A 408 -11.88 -1.59 -27.97
CA ASP A 408 -10.63 -2.33 -27.80
C ASP A 408 -10.65 -3.17 -26.51
N ALA A 409 -11.32 -2.72 -25.45
CA ALA A 409 -11.54 -3.52 -24.23
C ALA A 409 -12.39 -4.76 -24.52
N LYS A 410 -13.49 -4.62 -25.29
CA LYS A 410 -14.31 -5.75 -25.76
C LYS A 410 -13.47 -6.76 -26.54
N ARG A 411 -12.68 -6.27 -27.51
CA ARG A 411 -11.80 -7.13 -28.31
C ARG A 411 -10.76 -7.84 -27.44
N PHE A 412 -10.12 -7.12 -26.52
CA PHE A 412 -9.12 -7.69 -25.61
C PHE A 412 -9.74 -8.79 -24.74
N MET A 413 -10.87 -8.50 -24.08
CA MET A 413 -11.58 -9.47 -23.24
C MET A 413 -12.07 -10.69 -24.03
N ALA A 414 -12.48 -10.53 -25.28
CA ALA A 414 -12.85 -11.64 -26.15
C ALA A 414 -11.65 -12.56 -26.46
N GLU A 415 -10.45 -12.00 -26.71
CA GLU A 415 -9.21 -12.78 -26.88
C GLU A 415 -8.84 -13.55 -25.60
N LEU A 416 -9.22 -13.03 -24.43
CA LEU A 416 -9.00 -13.70 -23.14
C LEU A 416 -10.05 -14.78 -22.82
N GLY A 417 -11.13 -14.87 -23.60
CA GLY A 417 -12.26 -15.77 -23.35
C GLY A 417 -13.14 -15.32 -22.19
N VAL A 418 -13.20 -14.02 -21.89
CA VAL A 418 -14.07 -13.46 -20.84
C VAL A 418 -15.52 -13.56 -21.29
N ASP A 419 -16.39 -14.08 -20.43
CA ASP A 419 -17.82 -14.22 -20.71
C ASP A 419 -18.53 -12.85 -20.82
N THR A 420 -19.68 -12.82 -21.51
CA THR A 420 -20.42 -11.58 -21.76
C THR A 420 -20.93 -10.90 -20.49
N SER A 421 -21.21 -11.65 -19.43
CA SER A 421 -21.70 -11.09 -18.16
C SER A 421 -20.60 -10.32 -17.45
N LEU A 422 -19.39 -10.89 -17.35
CA LEU A 422 -18.24 -10.20 -16.81
C LEU A 422 -17.80 -9.03 -17.71
N GLN A 423 -17.84 -9.17 -19.03
CA GLN A 423 -17.58 -8.05 -19.95
C GLN A 423 -18.52 -6.87 -19.67
N ALA A 424 -19.82 -7.13 -19.48
CA ALA A 424 -20.81 -6.09 -19.19
C ALA A 424 -20.50 -5.36 -17.87
N VAL A 425 -20.08 -6.10 -16.84
CA VAL A 425 -19.66 -5.51 -15.55
C VAL A 425 -18.41 -4.65 -15.73
N VAL A 426 -17.36 -5.17 -16.37
CA VAL A 426 -16.09 -4.46 -16.58
C VAL A 426 -16.32 -3.15 -17.37
N LEU A 427 -17.05 -3.23 -18.48
CA LEU A 427 -17.38 -2.06 -19.30
C LEU A 427 -18.27 -1.07 -18.55
N GLY A 428 -19.21 -1.57 -17.73
CA GLY A 428 -20.05 -0.73 -16.90
C GLY A 428 -19.24 0.07 -15.87
N ILE A 429 -18.23 -0.56 -15.25
CA ILE A 429 -17.36 0.10 -14.27
C ILE A 429 -16.48 1.15 -14.95
N MET A 430 -15.75 0.80 -16.02
CA MET A 430 -14.80 1.75 -16.67
C MET A 430 -15.48 2.87 -17.47
N GLY A 431 -16.75 2.68 -17.86
CA GLY A 431 -17.54 3.69 -18.57
C GLY A 431 -18.42 4.49 -17.62
N LYS A 432 -19.75 4.44 -17.85
CA LYS A 432 -20.76 5.23 -17.14
C LYS A 432 -20.70 5.11 -15.61
N GLY A 433 -20.28 3.97 -15.08
CA GLY A 433 -20.10 3.78 -13.64
C GLY A 433 -19.03 4.70 -13.04
N CYS A 434 -17.89 4.85 -13.72
CA CYS A 434 -16.82 5.76 -13.34
C CYS A 434 -17.25 7.23 -13.49
N ASP A 435 -17.95 7.58 -14.57
CA ASP A 435 -18.44 8.94 -14.82
C ASP A 435 -19.40 9.41 -13.72
N LEU A 436 -20.40 8.58 -13.37
CA LEU A 436 -21.33 8.89 -12.29
C LEU A 436 -20.65 8.92 -10.92
N ALA A 437 -19.64 8.07 -10.68
CA ALA A 437 -18.85 8.13 -9.45
C ALA A 437 -18.05 9.44 -9.36
N LEU A 438 -17.50 9.93 -10.48
CA LEU A 438 -16.84 11.23 -10.54
C LEU A 438 -17.82 12.38 -10.24
N GLU A 439 -19.00 12.38 -10.85
CA GLU A 439 -20.04 13.40 -10.61
C GLU A 439 -20.49 13.44 -9.14
N MET A 440 -20.65 12.25 -8.53
CA MET A 440 -21.03 12.13 -7.14
C MET A 440 -19.93 12.59 -6.18
N ASP A 441 -18.70 12.07 -6.32
CA ASP A 441 -17.66 12.26 -5.32
C ASP A 441 -16.89 13.59 -5.49
N ALA A 442 -16.62 14.01 -6.74
CA ALA A 442 -15.81 15.19 -7.03
C ALA A 442 -16.65 16.45 -7.29
N TYR A 443 -17.74 16.33 -8.05
CA TYR A 443 -18.61 17.47 -8.35
C TYR A 443 -19.78 17.63 -7.36
N LYS A 444 -19.96 16.65 -6.45
CA LYS A 444 -21.00 16.66 -5.42
C LYS A 444 -22.41 16.85 -5.99
N HIS A 445 -22.65 16.33 -7.20
CA HIS A 445 -23.98 16.35 -7.83
C HIS A 445 -24.91 15.38 -7.10
N SER A 446 -25.98 15.91 -6.53
CA SER A 446 -26.90 15.17 -5.63
C SER A 446 -27.61 13.99 -6.31
N GLU A 447 -27.83 14.10 -7.62
CA GLU A 447 -28.53 13.15 -8.48
C GLU A 447 -27.63 12.01 -8.97
N ALA A 448 -26.31 12.18 -8.94
CA ALA A 448 -25.35 11.19 -9.44
C ALA A 448 -25.34 9.92 -8.59
N GLY A 449 -25.55 10.03 -7.27
CA GLY A 449 -25.63 8.88 -6.36
C GLY A 449 -26.80 7.94 -6.70
N PRO A 450 -28.06 8.44 -6.73
CA PRO A 450 -29.20 7.66 -7.18
C PRO A 450 -29.04 7.12 -8.62
N ALA A 451 -28.52 7.92 -9.54
CA ALA A 451 -28.27 7.48 -10.92
C ALA A 451 -27.25 6.32 -10.99
N LEU A 452 -26.19 6.37 -10.18
CA LEU A 452 -25.19 5.31 -10.09
C LEU A 452 -25.77 4.01 -9.53
N GLN A 453 -26.63 4.09 -8.51
CA GLN A 453 -27.32 2.92 -7.96
C GLN A 453 -28.27 2.29 -8.99
N GLN A 454 -29.04 3.11 -9.72
CA GLN A 454 -29.93 2.62 -10.76
C GLN A 454 -29.15 1.97 -11.91
N PHE A 455 -28.07 2.61 -12.36
CA PHE A 455 -27.19 2.06 -13.38
C PHE A 455 -26.54 0.73 -12.96
N ALA A 456 -26.08 0.64 -11.70
CA ALA A 456 -25.54 -0.60 -11.14
C ALA A 456 -26.59 -1.72 -11.16
N LYS A 457 -27.82 -1.44 -10.74
CA LYS A 457 -28.94 -2.40 -10.79
C LYS A 457 -29.21 -2.90 -12.20
N GLU A 458 -29.35 -2.01 -13.17
CA GLU A 458 -29.61 -2.35 -14.57
C GLU A 458 -28.49 -3.21 -15.17
N THR A 459 -27.23 -2.84 -14.90
CA THR A 459 -26.05 -3.57 -15.37
C THR A 459 -26.01 -4.98 -14.79
N LEU A 460 -26.22 -5.13 -13.48
CA LEU A 460 -26.19 -6.43 -12.82
C LEU A 460 -27.36 -7.33 -13.24
N ILE A 461 -28.58 -6.77 -13.39
CA ILE A 461 -29.75 -7.54 -13.86
C ILE A 461 -29.51 -8.04 -15.28
N LYS A 462 -28.95 -7.21 -16.16
CA LYS A 462 -28.60 -7.61 -17.52
C LYS A 462 -27.53 -8.70 -17.55
N ALA A 463 -26.55 -8.65 -16.64
CA ALA A 463 -25.46 -9.60 -16.58
C ALA A 463 -25.84 -10.94 -15.93
N TYR A 464 -26.65 -10.94 -14.88
CA TYR A 464 -26.85 -12.11 -14.01
C TYR A 464 -28.32 -12.51 -13.77
N GLY A 465 -29.28 -11.73 -14.29
CA GLY A 465 -30.71 -11.93 -14.07
C GLY A 465 -31.22 -11.30 -12.77
N SER A 466 -32.51 -10.94 -12.74
CA SER A 466 -33.14 -10.24 -11.59
C SER A 466 -33.07 -11.03 -10.30
N ASP A 467 -33.22 -12.35 -10.36
CA ASP A 467 -33.42 -13.21 -9.19
C ASP A 467 -32.16 -13.37 -8.35
N ARG A 468 -31.01 -12.97 -8.89
CA ARG A 468 -29.69 -13.06 -8.25
C ARG A 468 -29.17 -11.71 -7.75
N VAL A 469 -29.83 -10.61 -8.07
CA VAL A 469 -29.37 -9.25 -7.76
C VAL A 469 -30.08 -8.72 -6.53
N ASP A 470 -29.32 -8.52 -5.45
CA ASP A 470 -29.79 -7.92 -4.20
C ASP A 470 -29.20 -6.51 -3.99
N ALA A 471 -29.68 -5.83 -2.95
CA ALA A 471 -29.18 -4.50 -2.58
C ALA A 471 -27.67 -4.50 -2.26
N GLY A 472 -27.15 -5.59 -1.69
CA GLY A 472 -25.73 -5.74 -1.39
C GLY A 472 -24.86 -5.79 -2.65
N SER A 473 -25.33 -6.47 -3.70
CA SER A 473 -24.65 -6.58 -4.99
C SER A 473 -24.58 -5.22 -5.70
N ILE A 474 -25.67 -4.45 -5.63
CA ILE A 474 -25.72 -3.08 -6.14
C ILE A 474 -24.70 -2.20 -5.41
N GLN A 475 -24.70 -2.21 -4.07
CA GLN A 475 -23.75 -1.42 -3.28
C GLN A 475 -22.30 -1.84 -3.54
N GLY A 476 -22.03 -3.13 -3.74
CA GLY A 476 -20.69 -3.60 -4.08
C GLY A 476 -20.23 -3.12 -5.45
N PHE A 477 -21.10 -3.12 -6.47
CA PHE A 477 -20.78 -2.54 -7.78
C PHE A 477 -20.48 -1.04 -7.68
N VAL A 478 -21.30 -0.29 -6.93
CA VAL A 478 -21.06 1.15 -6.66
C VAL A 478 -19.69 1.36 -5.99
N ALA A 479 -19.35 0.52 -5.00
CA ALA A 479 -18.04 0.59 -4.34
C ALA A 479 -16.89 0.32 -5.31
N MET A 480 -17.03 -0.65 -6.23
CA MET A 480 -16.03 -0.95 -7.26
C MET A 480 -15.81 0.23 -8.23
N CYS A 481 -16.87 0.92 -8.65
CA CYS A 481 -16.75 2.14 -9.47
C CYS A 481 -15.93 3.23 -8.77
N ARG A 482 -16.18 3.45 -7.47
CA ARG A 482 -15.45 4.43 -6.66
C ARG A 482 -13.99 4.03 -6.48
N MET A 483 -13.72 2.76 -6.20
CA MET A 483 -12.34 2.23 -6.10
C MET A 483 -11.57 2.44 -7.39
N PHE A 484 -12.17 2.08 -8.53
CA PHE A 484 -11.56 2.28 -9.85
C PHE A 484 -11.21 3.76 -10.09
N ARG A 485 -12.17 4.67 -9.84
CA ARG A 485 -11.97 6.12 -9.98
C ARG A 485 -10.82 6.66 -9.13
N VAL A 486 -10.69 6.19 -7.89
CA VAL A 486 -9.60 6.58 -6.99
C VAL A 486 -8.26 6.08 -7.51
N CYS A 487 -8.19 4.84 -8.00
CA CYS A 487 -6.94 4.27 -8.51
C CYS A 487 -6.45 4.97 -9.79
N ASP A 488 -7.36 5.22 -10.74
CA ASP A 488 -7.04 5.91 -11.99
C ASP A 488 -6.70 7.39 -11.75
N GLY A 489 -7.53 8.10 -10.97
CA GLY A 489 -7.24 9.48 -10.59
C GLY A 489 -5.95 9.63 -9.78
N GLY A 490 -5.69 8.70 -8.87
CA GLY A 490 -4.51 8.71 -8.03
C GLY A 490 -3.21 8.60 -8.83
N ALA A 491 -3.24 7.97 -10.01
CA ALA A 491 -2.07 7.89 -10.88
C ALA A 491 -1.56 9.27 -11.33
N TYR A 492 -2.36 10.34 -11.21
CA TYR A 492 -1.96 11.71 -11.56
C TYR A 492 -1.67 12.57 -10.31
N THR A 493 -1.10 11.95 -9.28
CA THR A 493 -0.64 12.63 -8.07
C THR A 493 0.84 12.37 -7.85
N ASP A 494 1.54 13.25 -7.14
CA ASP A 494 2.95 13.00 -6.77
C ASP A 494 3.10 11.91 -5.70
N MET A 495 2.00 11.42 -5.13
CA MET A 495 1.94 10.25 -4.25
C MET A 495 2.08 8.94 -5.04
N ALA A 496 1.68 8.94 -6.30
CA ALA A 496 1.87 7.81 -7.20
C ALA A 496 3.30 7.81 -7.76
N VAL A 497 3.84 6.61 -7.91
CA VAL A 497 5.14 6.37 -8.54
C VAL A 497 4.93 5.62 -9.84
N THR A 498 5.78 5.86 -10.83
CA THR A 498 5.83 5.15 -12.10
C THR A 498 7.23 4.60 -12.33
N ARG A 499 7.30 3.39 -12.90
CA ARG A 499 8.55 2.73 -13.23
C ARG A 499 8.96 3.02 -14.68
N THR A 500 10.23 3.30 -14.92
CA THR A 500 10.81 3.44 -16.26
C THR A 500 11.11 2.06 -16.87
N PRO A 501 11.31 1.97 -18.21
CA PRO A 501 11.81 0.74 -18.83
C PRO A 501 13.15 0.27 -18.24
N SER A 502 14.00 1.19 -17.80
CA SER A 502 15.28 0.90 -17.12
C SER A 502 15.12 0.37 -15.67
N GLY A 503 13.89 0.35 -15.14
CA GLY A 503 13.59 -0.13 -13.79
C GLY A 503 13.72 0.94 -12.69
N ALA A 504 14.06 2.19 -13.04
CA ALA A 504 14.03 3.31 -12.11
C ALA A 504 12.58 3.71 -11.80
N TYR A 505 12.35 4.31 -10.64
CA TYR A 505 11.04 4.81 -10.23
C TYR A 505 11.08 6.33 -10.09
N TYR A 506 9.96 7.01 -10.34
CA TYR A 506 9.83 8.45 -10.16
C TYR A 506 8.38 8.79 -9.78
N ARG A 507 8.18 9.93 -9.10
CA ARG A 507 6.85 10.41 -8.74
C ARG A 507 6.15 10.98 -9.97
N ASN A 508 4.83 10.84 -10.02
CA ASN A 508 4.03 11.39 -11.10
C ASN A 508 3.76 12.89 -10.93
N ALA A 509 3.27 13.54 -11.99
CA ALA A 509 2.90 14.94 -11.92
C ALA A 509 1.80 15.17 -10.86
N PRO A 510 1.87 16.23 -10.05
CA PRO A 510 0.89 16.51 -9.00
C PRO A 510 -0.44 17.09 -9.53
N SER A 511 -0.89 16.67 -10.72
CA SER A 511 -2.04 17.23 -11.43
C SER A 511 -3.32 17.19 -10.59
N PHE A 512 -3.51 16.13 -9.79
CA PHE A 512 -4.70 15.92 -8.96
C PHE A 512 -4.45 15.98 -7.44
N ASN A 513 -3.29 16.45 -6.97
CA ASN A 513 -2.99 16.51 -5.52
C ASN A 513 -4.06 17.22 -4.68
N LYS A 514 -4.74 18.23 -5.24
CA LYS A 514 -5.83 18.94 -4.54
C LYS A 514 -7.07 18.07 -4.28
N GLY A 515 -7.29 17.03 -5.07
CA GLY A 515 -8.42 16.10 -4.93
C GLY A 515 -8.12 14.91 -4.03
N PHE A 516 -6.87 14.73 -3.58
CA PHE A 516 -6.45 13.58 -2.81
C PHE A 516 -5.66 13.99 -1.55
N TYR A 517 -5.56 13.09 -0.58
CA TYR A 517 -4.65 13.22 0.55
C TYR A 517 -3.75 11.98 0.67
N PRO A 518 -2.50 12.16 1.12
CA PRO A 518 -1.66 11.03 1.51
C PRO A 518 -2.25 10.38 2.77
N SER A 519 -2.32 9.06 2.78
CA SER A 519 -2.77 8.29 3.94
C SER A 519 -1.91 8.54 5.19
N ALA A 520 -2.55 8.50 6.37
CA ALA A 520 -1.87 8.60 7.65
C ALA A 520 -1.12 7.28 7.98
N GLY A 521 0.19 7.24 7.74
CA GLY A 521 1.07 6.10 8.03
C GLY A 521 2.52 6.36 7.62
N LEU A 522 3.48 5.52 8.05
CA LEU A 522 4.87 5.56 7.55
C LEU A 522 4.83 5.16 6.07
N GLY A 523 4.90 6.14 5.18
CA GLY A 523 4.90 5.95 3.74
C GLY A 523 3.96 6.89 2.98
N GLY A 524 2.83 7.34 3.53
CA GLY A 524 1.91 8.25 2.82
C GLY A 524 1.42 7.81 1.41
N ARG A 525 1.74 6.59 0.97
CA ARG A 525 1.59 6.12 -0.42
C ARG A 525 0.16 5.77 -0.81
N HIS A 526 -0.76 5.66 0.15
CA HIS A 526 -2.16 5.43 -0.23
C HIS A 526 -2.82 6.74 -0.58
N ILE A 527 -3.51 6.70 -1.70
CA ILE A 527 -4.18 7.84 -2.30
C ILE A 527 -5.65 7.71 -1.93
N ALA A 528 -6.14 8.65 -1.13
CA ALA A 528 -7.54 8.71 -0.75
C ALA A 528 -8.15 10.04 -1.18
N PRO A 529 -9.39 10.05 -1.70
CA PRO A 529 -10.04 11.27 -2.16
C PRO A 529 -10.33 12.19 -0.97
N ARG A 530 -10.11 13.50 -1.11
CA ARG A 530 -10.54 14.49 -0.10
C ARG A 530 -12.06 14.47 -0.02
N LEU A 531 -12.60 13.92 1.08
CA LEU A 531 -14.04 13.80 1.28
C LEU A 531 -14.67 15.13 1.66
#